data_AF-A0A9P5XAJ1-F1
#
_entry.id   AF-A0A9P5XAJ1-F1
#
_cell.length_a   1.000
_cell.length_b   1.000
_cell.length_c   1.000
_cell.angle_alpha   90.00
_cell.angle_beta   90.00
_cell.angle_gamma   90.00
#
_symmetry.space_group_name_H-M   'P 1'
#
loop_
_entity.id
_entity.type
_entity.pdbx_description
1 polymer ?
#
loop_
_entity_poly.entity_id
_entity_poly.type
_entity_poly.pdbx_seq_one_letter_code
_entity_poly.pdbx_strand_id
1 'polypeptide(L)'
;MDPQPYSELQQQQQLAESLAVYTSCNFHPPSTPIRLSEHVKTFLRDVLGDDVPSVLAKPALRPPEVRNDLALADYFVSSSHNTYLLANQILGRSSAYSYTHVLSRGARCVADSAYAKRNSERMIHSLYSVLAWLIFDELYKLVILGMVSADGGL
;
A
#
# COMPACT_ATOMS: atom_id res chain seq x y z
N MET A 1 -5.22 -5.00 -32.68
CA MET A 1 -6.28 -4.56 -31.76
C MET A 1 -5.59 -4.29 -30.45
N ASP A 2 -5.32 -3.03 -30.14
CA ASP A 2 -4.73 -2.70 -28.84
C ASP A 2 -5.74 -3.02 -27.74
N PRO A 3 -5.32 -3.62 -26.62
CA PRO A 3 -6.21 -3.93 -25.52
C PRO A 3 -6.83 -2.63 -24.99
N GLN A 4 -8.16 -2.63 -24.83
CA GLN A 4 -8.87 -1.49 -24.27
C GLN A 4 -8.38 -1.21 -22.83
N PRO A 5 -8.22 0.06 -22.44
CA PRO A 5 -7.81 0.39 -21.09
C PRO A 5 -8.86 -0.08 -20.08
N TYR A 6 -8.41 -0.84 -19.07
CA TYR A 6 -9.22 -1.18 -17.88
C TYR A 6 -9.97 0.02 -17.31
N SER A 7 -11.24 -0.20 -16.97
CA SER A 7 -12.09 0.74 -16.23
C SER A 7 -11.54 0.99 -14.83
N GLU A 8 -11.99 2.07 -14.19
CA GLU A 8 -11.59 2.41 -12.81
C GLU A 8 -11.85 1.25 -11.84
N LEU A 9 -13.04 0.65 -11.90
CA LEU A 9 -13.40 -0.51 -11.08
C LEU A 9 -12.42 -1.69 -11.26
N GLN A 10 -11.99 -1.95 -12.49
CA GLN A 10 -11.04 -3.03 -12.77
C GLN A 10 -9.65 -2.73 -12.19
N GLN A 11 -9.21 -1.48 -12.22
CA GLN A 11 -7.94 -1.07 -11.59
C GLN A 11 -8.00 -1.20 -10.06
N GLN A 12 -9.14 -0.82 -9.46
CA GLN A 12 -9.37 -0.96 -8.02
C GLN A 12 -9.36 -2.43 -7.60
N GLN A 13 -10.05 -3.30 -8.34
CA GLN A 13 -10.07 -4.74 -8.10
C GLN A 13 -8.67 -5.33 -8.23
N GLN A 14 -7.92 -4.99 -9.27
CA GLN A 14 -6.55 -5.49 -9.46
C GLN A 14 -5.64 -5.09 -8.28
N LEU A 15 -5.70 -3.84 -7.83
CA LEU A 15 -4.95 -3.37 -6.66
C LEU A 15 -5.41 -4.04 -5.36
N ALA A 16 -6.70 -4.36 -5.23
CA ALA A 16 -7.24 -5.03 -4.04
C ALA A 16 -6.93 -6.53 -3.98
N GLU A 17 -6.87 -7.23 -5.12
CA GLU A 17 -6.77 -8.69 -5.16
C GLU A 17 -5.34 -9.18 -5.42
N SER A 18 -4.63 -8.55 -6.36
CA SER A 18 -3.33 -9.07 -6.85
C SER A 18 -2.12 -8.45 -6.17
N LEU A 19 -2.25 -7.24 -5.65
CA LEU A 19 -1.17 -6.46 -5.02
C LEU A 19 -1.45 -6.16 -3.54
N ALA A 20 -2.45 -6.82 -2.94
CA ALA A 20 -2.73 -6.67 -1.53
C ALA A 20 -1.59 -7.23 -0.68
N VAL A 21 -0.84 -6.33 -0.05
CA VAL A 21 -0.07 -6.64 1.16
C VAL A 21 -1.03 -6.49 2.34
N TYR A 22 -1.26 -7.57 3.08
CA TYR A 22 -2.12 -7.60 4.26
C TYR A 22 -1.42 -7.00 5.48
N THR A 23 -1.01 -5.73 5.41
CA THR A 23 -0.31 -5.06 6.51
C THR A 23 -1.16 -5.05 7.80
N SER A 24 -2.49 -4.95 7.65
CA SER A 24 -3.43 -4.98 8.77
C SER A 24 -3.43 -6.31 9.52
N CYS A 25 -3.27 -7.46 8.86
CA CYS A 25 -3.28 -8.76 9.55
C CYS A 25 -2.05 -8.97 10.44
N ASN A 26 -0.95 -8.25 10.16
CA ASN A 26 0.25 -8.28 11.00
C ASN A 26 0.03 -7.57 12.34
N PHE A 27 -0.84 -6.57 12.37
CA PHE A 27 -1.18 -5.79 13.57
C PHE A 27 -2.47 -6.25 14.23
N HIS A 28 -3.40 -6.80 13.44
CA HIS A 28 -4.74 -7.21 13.84
C HIS A 28 -5.04 -8.58 13.22
N PRO A 29 -4.59 -9.67 13.85
CA PRO A 29 -4.79 -11.00 13.31
C PRO A 29 -6.29 -11.30 13.16
N PRO A 30 -6.74 -11.81 12.01
CA PRO A 30 -8.16 -12.08 11.77
C PRO A 30 -8.63 -13.30 12.58
N SER A 31 -9.87 -13.24 13.08
CA SER A 31 -10.52 -14.32 13.85
C SER A 31 -10.97 -15.52 13.00
N THR A 32 -10.52 -15.60 11.75
CA THR A 32 -10.94 -16.63 10.80
C THR A 32 -10.51 -18.02 11.27
N PRO A 33 -11.31 -19.07 11.06
CA PRO A 33 -10.91 -20.43 11.40
C PRO A 33 -9.68 -20.86 10.58
N ILE A 34 -8.57 -21.18 11.24
CA ILE A 34 -7.35 -21.63 10.58
C ILE A 34 -7.17 -23.13 10.82
N ARG A 35 -6.83 -23.87 9.77
CA ARG A 35 -6.48 -25.28 9.87
C ARG A 35 -5.00 -25.42 10.25
N LEU A 36 -4.74 -25.83 11.49
CA LEU A 36 -3.40 -26.19 11.96
C LEU A 36 -3.22 -27.71 12.01
N SER A 37 -2.01 -28.17 11.65
CA SER A 37 -1.65 -29.58 11.79
C SER A 37 -1.48 -29.95 13.27
N GLU A 38 -1.66 -31.23 13.60
CA GLU A 38 -1.55 -31.68 14.99
C GLU A 38 -0.13 -31.48 15.55
N HIS A 39 0.90 -31.62 14.71
CA HIS A 39 2.29 -31.33 15.09
C HIS A 39 2.47 -29.88 15.56
N VAL A 40 1.85 -28.92 14.88
CA VAL A 40 1.91 -27.51 15.28
C VAL A 40 1.22 -27.30 16.62
N LYS A 41 0.02 -27.88 16.80
CA LYS A 41 -0.70 -27.77 18.08
C LYS A 41 0.09 -28.35 19.25
N THR A 42 0.70 -29.52 19.06
CA THR A 42 1.55 -30.17 20.05
C THR A 42 2.78 -29.33 20.36
N PHE A 43 3.44 -28.76 19.35
CA PHE A 43 4.57 -27.87 19.56
C PHE A 43 4.20 -26.63 20.38
N LEU A 44 3.10 -25.96 20.05
CA LEU A 44 2.62 -24.79 20.79
C LEU A 44 2.37 -25.12 22.27
N ARG A 45 1.68 -26.23 22.54
CA ARG A 45 1.35 -26.63 23.92
C ARG A 45 2.57 -27.13 24.69
N ASP A 46 3.34 -28.05 24.12
CA ASP A 46 4.31 -28.84 24.88
C ASP A 46 5.69 -28.16 24.94
N VAL A 47 6.03 -27.34 23.93
CA VAL A 47 7.32 -26.61 23.87
C VAL A 47 7.15 -25.16 24.28
N LEU A 48 6.14 -24.47 23.76
CA LEU A 48 5.92 -23.04 24.05
C LEU A 48 5.01 -22.80 25.26
N GLY A 49 4.29 -23.81 25.75
CA GLY A 49 3.35 -23.66 26.86
C GLY A 49 2.16 -22.76 26.52
N ASP A 50 1.79 -22.67 25.24
CA ASP A 50 0.81 -21.71 24.71
C ASP A 50 -0.31 -22.44 23.94
N ASP A 51 -1.51 -21.86 23.90
CA ASP A 51 -2.65 -22.44 23.21
C ASP A 51 -2.90 -21.79 21.84
N VAL A 52 -3.54 -22.54 20.94
CA VAL A 52 -3.80 -22.09 19.56
C VAL A 52 -4.58 -20.77 19.52
N PRO A 53 -5.73 -20.61 20.20
CA PRO A 53 -6.43 -19.32 20.27
C PRO A 53 -5.54 -18.16 20.73
N SER A 54 -4.75 -18.35 21.79
CA SER A 54 -3.86 -17.32 22.33
C SER A 54 -2.75 -16.92 21.34
N VAL A 55 -2.13 -17.88 20.65
CA VAL A 55 -1.11 -17.60 19.63
C VAL A 55 -1.70 -16.88 18.43
N LEU A 56 -2.88 -17.32 17.97
CA LEU A 56 -3.54 -16.72 16.82
C LEU A 56 -4.07 -15.31 17.10
N ALA A 57 -4.37 -14.98 18.36
CA ALA A 57 -4.76 -13.63 18.76
C ALA A 57 -3.56 -12.67 18.88
N LYS A 58 -2.32 -13.17 18.89
CA LYS A 58 -1.13 -12.31 19.02
C LYS A 58 -0.81 -11.65 17.66
N PRO A 59 -0.60 -10.32 17.63
CA PRO A 59 -0.14 -9.68 16.41
C PRO A 59 1.26 -10.17 16.06
N ALA A 60 1.50 -10.41 14.76
CA ALA A 60 2.82 -10.81 14.26
C ALA A 60 3.87 -9.70 14.46
N LEU A 61 3.43 -8.43 14.45
CA LEU A 61 4.25 -7.26 14.71
C LEU A 61 3.61 -6.40 15.80
N ARG A 62 4.39 -6.04 16.83
CA ARG A 62 4.01 -5.03 17.83
C ARG A 62 4.83 -3.77 17.57
N PRO A 63 4.25 -2.73 16.96
CA PRO A 63 4.98 -1.49 16.78
C PRO A 63 5.29 -0.90 18.16
N PRO A 64 6.52 -0.43 18.41
CA PRO A 64 6.83 0.29 19.64
C PRO A 64 6.01 1.58 19.69
N GLU A 65 5.79 2.11 20.90
CA GLU A 65 5.17 3.43 21.04
C GLU A 65 6.01 4.47 20.29
N VAL A 66 5.34 5.23 19.42
CA VAL A 66 6.00 6.28 18.64
C VAL A 66 6.23 7.46 19.55
N ARG A 67 7.51 7.75 19.79
CA ARG A 67 7.96 8.97 20.44
C ARG A 67 7.80 10.14 19.48
N ASN A 68 7.36 11.30 19.97
CA ASN A 68 7.20 12.52 19.16
C ASN A 68 8.26 13.59 19.46
N ASP A 69 9.34 13.22 20.15
CA ASP A 69 10.39 14.11 20.63
C ASP A 69 11.76 13.89 19.95
N LEU A 70 11.85 13.01 18.96
CA LEU A 70 13.07 12.75 18.19
C LEU A 70 13.08 13.54 16.88
N ALA A 71 14.24 13.69 16.25
CA ALA A 71 14.32 14.34 14.94
C ALA A 71 13.77 13.39 13.85
N LEU A 72 13.24 13.93 12.75
CA LEU A 72 12.65 13.11 11.67
C LEU A 72 13.63 12.06 11.11
N ALA A 73 14.93 12.35 11.13
CA ALA A 73 15.99 11.44 10.68
C ALA A 73 16.16 10.19 11.57
N ASP A 74 15.62 10.20 12.78
CA ASP A 74 15.69 9.09 13.73
C ASP A 74 14.54 8.08 13.57
N TYR A 75 13.65 8.29 12.59
CA TYR A 75 12.52 7.40 12.32
C TYR A 75 12.69 6.62 11.02
N PHE A 76 12.27 5.35 11.04
CA PHE A 76 11.98 4.65 9.80
C PHE A 76 10.66 5.18 9.21
N VAL A 77 10.72 5.76 8.02
CA VAL A 77 9.56 6.27 7.30
C VAL A 77 9.19 5.34 6.16
N SER A 78 7.96 4.81 6.18
CA SER A 78 7.44 3.98 5.09
C SER A 78 7.28 4.81 3.81
N SER A 79 8.00 4.43 2.75
CA SER A 79 8.06 5.16 1.48
C SER A 79 7.71 4.26 0.29
N SER A 80 6.99 4.82 -0.70
CA SER A 80 6.70 4.17 -1.97
C SER A 80 7.46 4.85 -3.11
N HIS A 81 8.23 4.08 -3.88
CA HIS A 81 8.95 4.56 -5.07
C HIS A 81 8.10 4.33 -6.33
N ASN A 82 8.10 5.31 -7.24
CA ASN A 82 7.27 5.33 -8.45
C ASN A 82 5.81 4.94 -8.16
N THR A 83 5.21 5.58 -7.15
CA THR A 83 3.90 5.20 -6.59
C THR A 83 2.82 5.09 -7.66
N TYR A 84 2.87 5.91 -8.70
CA TYR A 84 1.94 5.89 -9.82
C TYR A 84 1.96 4.58 -10.65
N LEU A 85 3.02 3.78 -10.64
CA LEU A 85 3.14 2.57 -11.48
C LEU A 85 2.40 1.37 -10.87
N LEU A 86 1.60 0.70 -11.71
CA LEU A 86 0.89 -0.53 -11.34
C LEU A 86 1.64 -1.81 -11.71
N ALA A 87 2.68 -1.70 -12.53
CA ALA A 87 3.36 -2.85 -13.12
C ALA A 87 4.84 -2.55 -13.43
N ASN A 88 5.42 -3.27 -14.40
CA ASN A 88 6.82 -3.22 -14.76
C ASN A 88 7.32 -1.78 -15.01
N GLN A 89 8.51 -1.47 -14.48
CA GLN A 89 9.15 -0.15 -14.51
C GLN A 89 9.36 0.40 -15.93
N ILE A 90 9.53 -0.48 -16.91
CA ILE A 90 9.78 -0.10 -18.31
C ILE A 90 8.49 -0.10 -19.13
N LEU A 91 7.66 -1.13 -18.95
CA LEU A 91 6.43 -1.35 -19.71
C LEU A 91 5.30 -1.66 -18.73
N GLY A 92 4.68 -0.61 -18.19
CA GLY A 92 3.64 -0.73 -17.18
C GLY A 92 2.64 0.41 -17.25
N ARG A 93 1.42 0.18 -16.74
CA ARG A 93 0.41 1.25 -16.67
C ARG A 93 0.60 2.06 -15.39
N SER A 94 0.11 3.29 -15.39
CA SER A 94 0.03 4.15 -14.21
C SER A 94 -1.42 4.43 -13.80
N SER A 95 -1.63 4.74 -12.52
CA SER A 95 -2.95 5.10 -11.98
C SER A 95 -2.82 6.00 -10.76
N ALA A 96 -3.76 6.95 -10.58
CA ALA A 96 -3.86 7.74 -9.35
C ALA A 96 -4.31 6.91 -8.14
N TYR A 97 -5.00 5.79 -8.37
CA TYR A 97 -5.53 4.97 -7.28
C TYR A 97 -4.44 4.24 -6.49
N SER A 98 -3.25 4.09 -7.08
CA SER A 98 -2.10 3.52 -6.36
C SER A 98 -1.68 4.39 -5.17
N TYR A 99 -1.87 5.72 -5.23
CA TYR A 99 -1.61 6.62 -4.10
C TYR A 99 -2.55 6.33 -2.93
N THR A 100 -3.86 6.25 -3.18
CA THR A 100 -4.85 5.84 -2.17
C THR A 100 -4.54 4.45 -1.62
N HIS A 101 -4.15 3.51 -2.49
CA HIS A 101 -3.76 2.17 -2.10
C HIS A 101 -2.56 2.14 -1.13
N VAL A 102 -1.49 2.89 -1.39
CA VAL A 102 -0.30 2.85 -0.51
C VAL A 102 -0.52 3.67 0.78
N LEU A 103 -1.22 4.80 0.70
CA LEU A 103 -1.51 5.64 1.87
C LEU A 103 -2.43 4.94 2.86
N SER A 104 -3.49 4.27 2.38
CA SER A 104 -4.36 3.42 3.22
C SER A 104 -3.63 2.26 3.91
N ARG A 105 -2.41 1.92 3.47
CA ARG A 105 -1.55 0.88 4.06
C ARG A 105 -0.40 1.44 4.90
N GLY A 106 -0.45 2.72 5.23
CA GLY A 106 0.50 3.37 6.14
C GLY A 106 1.78 3.87 5.46
N ALA A 107 1.81 4.01 4.13
CA ALA A 107 2.86 4.79 3.49
C ALA A 107 2.78 6.25 3.96
N ARG A 108 3.93 6.85 4.25
CA ARG A 108 4.06 8.25 4.69
C ARG A 108 4.86 9.09 3.71
N CYS A 109 5.53 8.46 2.74
CA CYS A 109 6.18 9.11 1.62
C CYS A 109 5.75 8.43 0.30
N VAL A 110 5.42 9.22 -0.71
CA VAL A 110 5.01 8.77 -2.04
C VAL A 110 5.81 9.52 -3.10
N ALA A 111 6.10 8.85 -4.22
CA ALA A 111 6.82 9.46 -5.33
C ALA A 111 5.84 9.89 -6.43
N ASP A 112 6.03 11.11 -6.95
CA ASP A 112 5.31 11.63 -8.10
C ASP A 112 6.28 11.92 -9.25
N SER A 113 5.83 11.71 -10.49
CA SER A 113 6.57 12.00 -11.72
C SER A 113 5.96 13.21 -12.39
N ALA A 114 6.18 14.37 -11.77
CA ALA A 114 5.75 15.65 -12.29
C ALA A 114 6.69 16.11 -13.43
N TYR A 115 6.49 15.60 -14.64
CA TYR A 115 7.15 16.20 -15.81
C TYR A 115 6.29 17.35 -16.36
N ALA A 116 6.75 18.59 -16.17
CA ALA A 116 6.09 19.77 -16.70
C ALA A 116 6.14 19.76 -18.23
N LYS A 117 4.96 19.81 -18.87
CA LYS A 117 4.84 19.95 -20.32
C LYS A 117 5.29 21.37 -20.72
N ARG A 118 6.57 21.55 -21.04
CA ARG A 118 7.04 22.75 -21.77
C ARG A 118 6.68 22.55 -23.24
N ASN A 119 6.07 23.57 -23.84
CA ASN A 119 5.51 23.56 -25.19
C ASN A 119 6.38 22.85 -26.25
N SER A 120 5.69 22.16 -27.16
CA SER A 120 6.12 21.64 -28.47
C SER A 120 7.31 20.65 -28.52
N GLU A 121 6.96 19.45 -28.98
CA GLU A 121 7.80 18.49 -29.71
C GLU A 121 8.88 17.69 -28.95
N ARG A 122 8.53 16.40 -28.79
CA ARG A 122 9.39 15.20 -28.81
C ARG A 122 10.57 15.15 -27.84
N MET A 123 10.37 14.39 -26.75
CA MET A 123 11.31 13.46 -26.06
C MET A 123 10.72 13.13 -24.66
N ILE A 124 10.75 11.95 -24.03
CA ILE A 124 11.41 10.63 -24.19
C ILE A 124 10.44 9.53 -23.69
N HIS A 125 10.58 8.33 -24.25
CA HIS A 125 10.00 7.08 -23.76
C HIS A 125 10.23 6.83 -22.25
N SER A 126 9.15 6.91 -21.48
CA SER A 126 8.55 5.79 -20.74
C SER A 126 7.17 6.27 -20.25
N LEU A 127 6.12 5.75 -20.89
CA LEU A 127 4.75 5.67 -20.39
C LEU A 127 3.89 6.96 -20.38
N TYR A 128 3.21 7.19 -21.51
CA TYR A 128 1.91 7.85 -21.71
C TYR A 128 1.61 9.15 -20.92
N SER A 129 2.17 10.24 -21.44
CA SER A 129 2.05 11.64 -21.05
C SER A 129 0.67 12.31 -21.27
N VAL A 130 -0.44 11.58 -21.16
CA VAL A 130 -1.81 12.16 -21.16
C VAL A 130 -2.45 12.09 -19.77
N LEU A 131 -1.96 11.20 -18.89
CA LEU A 131 -2.50 11.04 -17.54
C LEU A 131 -1.95 12.04 -16.51
N ALA A 132 -0.81 12.70 -16.79
CA ALA A 132 -0.18 13.60 -15.81
C ALA A 132 -1.03 14.81 -15.42
N TRP A 133 -1.85 15.36 -16.31
CA TRP A 133 -2.66 16.57 -16.01
C TRP A 133 -3.93 16.29 -15.20
N LEU A 134 -4.56 15.12 -15.40
CA LEU A 134 -5.73 14.71 -14.62
C LEU A 134 -5.33 14.21 -13.22
N ILE A 135 -4.09 13.76 -13.06
CA ILE A 135 -3.57 13.30 -11.77
C ILE A 135 -3.40 14.48 -10.79
N PHE A 136 -2.98 15.67 -11.21
CA PHE A 136 -2.66 16.75 -10.24
C PHE A 136 -3.82 17.18 -9.32
N ASP A 137 -5.04 17.39 -9.84
CA ASP A 137 -6.15 17.93 -9.01
C ASP A 137 -6.79 16.84 -8.13
N GLU A 138 -7.00 15.65 -8.69
CA GLU A 138 -7.58 14.52 -7.95
C GLU A 138 -6.59 13.84 -7.01
N LEU A 139 -5.29 13.83 -7.32
CA LEU A 139 -4.25 13.31 -6.43
C LEU A 139 -4.10 14.16 -5.19
N TYR A 140 -4.13 15.50 -5.29
CA TYR A 140 -4.10 16.33 -4.07
C TYR A 140 -5.32 16.08 -3.20
N LYS A 141 -6.53 15.96 -3.77
CA LYS A 141 -7.73 15.61 -3.02
C LYS A 141 -7.62 14.23 -2.36
N LEU A 142 -7.15 13.20 -3.09
CA LEU A 142 -7.01 11.83 -2.57
C LEU A 142 -5.87 11.68 -1.56
N VAL A 143 -4.76 12.38 -1.75
CA VAL A 143 -3.62 12.38 -0.80
C VAL A 143 -4.02 13.12 0.47
N ILE A 144 -4.65 14.29 0.36
CA ILE A 144 -5.13 15.04 1.53
C ILE A 144 -6.21 14.24 2.27
N LEU A 145 -7.21 13.71 1.55
CA LEU A 145 -8.29 12.93 2.18
C LEU A 145 -7.77 11.61 2.78
N GLY A 146 -6.84 10.93 2.09
CA GLY A 146 -6.20 9.71 2.57
C GLY A 146 -5.26 9.94 3.76
N MET A 147 -4.58 11.09 3.82
CA MET A 147 -3.79 11.51 4.98
C MET A 147 -4.68 11.81 6.19
N VAL A 148 -5.83 12.47 5.99
CA VAL A 148 -6.77 12.78 7.08
C VAL A 148 -7.50 11.53 7.58
N SER A 149 -7.84 10.59 6.70
CA SER A 149 -8.58 9.36 7.08
C SER A 149 -7.72 8.26 7.68
N ALA A 150 -6.39 8.29 7.50
CA ALA A 150 -5.49 7.28 8.07
C ALA A 150 -5.30 7.44 9.59
N ASP A 151 -5.65 8.61 10.14
CA ASP A 151 -5.79 8.84 11.57
C ASP A 151 -7.25 8.57 11.93
N GLY A 152 -7.55 7.34 12.39
CA GLY A 152 -8.92 6.85 12.62
C GLY A 152 -9.71 7.59 13.71
N GLY A 153 -10.10 8.84 13.44
CA GLY A 153 -10.90 9.68 14.33
C GLY A 153 -11.88 10.57 13.57
N LEU A 154 -13.07 10.03 13.32
CA LEU A 154 -14.36 10.74 13.34
C LEU A 154 -15.42 9.81 13.94
#